data_AF-A0A2W4IRK5-F1
#
_entry.id   AF-A0A2W4IRK5-F1
#
_cell.length_a   1.000
_cell.length_b   1.000
_cell.length_c   1.000
_cell.angle_alpha   90.00
_cell.angle_beta   90.00
_cell.angle_gamma   90.00
#
_symmetry.space_group_name_H-M   'P 1'
#
loop_
_entity.id
_entity.type
_entity.pdbx_description
1 polymer ?
#
loop_
_entity_poly.entity_id
_entity_poly.type
_entity_poly.pdbx_seq_one_letter_code
_entity_poly.pdbx_strand_id
1 'polypeptide(L)' 'METWRIIATALFAAAQLALVLFVMAHVRERTDSFAKAAIAGAVVLATSLIVGVLMVTVLAPWLAWTFVVVAGVTVTVM' A
#
# COMPACT_ATOMS: atom_id res chain seq x y z
N MET A 1 9.81 15.74 -12.75
CA MET A 1 9.11 15.38 -11.50
C MET A 1 9.92 15.88 -10.33
N GLU A 2 9.28 16.37 -9.28
CA GLU A 2 9.96 16.80 -8.06
C GLU A 2 10.58 15.59 -7.34
N THR A 3 11.85 15.68 -6.94
CA THR A 3 12.59 14.56 -6.34
C THR A 3 11.88 13.97 -5.11
N TRP A 4 11.25 14.80 -4.29
CA TRP A 4 10.53 14.35 -3.09
C TRP A 4 9.34 13.44 -3.41
N ARG A 5 8.66 13.63 -4.57
CA ARG A 5 7.53 12.77 -4.99
C ARG A 5 8.00 11.37 -5.32
N ILE A 6 9.15 11.24 -5.97
CA ILE A 6 9.75 9.96 -6.33
C ILE A 6 10.09 9.19 -5.04
N ILE A 7 10.73 9.86 -4.08
CA ILE A 7 11.09 9.27 -2.79
C ILE A 7 9.84 8.83 -2.03
N ALA A 8 8.84 9.70 -1.89
CA ALA A 8 7.61 9.38 -1.16
C ALA A 8 6.85 8.21 -1.80
N THR A 9 6.74 8.19 -3.13
CA THR A 9 6.05 7.11 -3.85
C THR A 9 6.81 5.79 -3.74
N ALA A 10 8.15 5.81 -3.80
CA ALA A 10 8.96 4.60 -3.63
C ALA A 10 8.85 4.02 -2.21
N LEU A 11 8.90 4.85 -1.18
CA LEU A 11 8.70 4.44 0.21
C LEU A 11 7.30 3.87 0.42
N PHE A 12 6.27 4.53 -0.10
CA PHE A 12 4.89 4.05 -0.06
C PHE A 12 4.74 2.71 -0.77
N ALA A 13 5.26 2.57 -1.99
CA ALA A 13 5.18 1.32 -2.75
C ALA A 13 5.86 0.15 -2.03
N ALA A 14 7.03 0.38 -1.42
CA ALA A 14 7.73 -0.65 -0.64
C ALA A 14 6.89 -1.15 0.55
N ALA A 15 6.26 -0.23 1.30
CA ALA A 15 5.37 -0.59 2.40
C ALA A 15 4.12 -1.36 1.90
N GLN A 16 3.49 -0.89 0.83
CA GLN A 16 2.28 -1.54 0.31
C GLN A 16 2.53 -2.94 -0.24
N LEU A 17 3.71 -3.23 -0.79
CA LEU A 17 4.07 -4.60 -1.21
C LEU A 17 4.07 -5.57 -0.04
N ALA A 18 4.63 -5.18 1.11
CA ALA A 18 4.59 -5.99 2.33
C ALA A 18 3.15 -6.15 2.82
N LEU A 19 2.38 -5.05 2.86
CA LEU A 19 0.98 -5.05 3.31
C LEU A 19 0.10 -6.01 2.49
N VAL A 20 0.29 -6.07 1.17
CA VAL A 20 -0.45 -7.00 0.30
C VAL A 20 -0.20 -8.45 0.71
N LEU A 21 1.06 -8.81 0.99
CA LEU A 21 1.42 -10.16 1.46
C LEU A 21 0.81 -10.46 2.84
N PHE A 22 0.88 -9.51 3.78
CA PHE A 22 0.27 -9.66 5.11
C PHE A 22 -1.24 -9.87 5.04
N VAL A 23 -1.94 -9.08 4.22
CA VAL A 23 -3.40 -9.23 4.05
C VAL A 23 -3.76 -10.57 3.43
N MET A 24 -3.00 -11.02 2.42
CA MET A 24 -3.24 -12.34 1.83
C MET A 24 -3.02 -13.47 2.84
N ALA A 25 -1.95 -13.40 3.62
CA ALA A 25 -1.67 -14.37 4.68
C ALA A 25 -2.78 -14.38 5.73
N HIS A 26 -3.15 -13.19 6.23
CA HIS A 26 -4.19 -13.04 7.26
C HIS A 26 -5.54 -13.56 6.79
N VAL A 27 -5.98 -13.21 5.58
CA VAL A 27 -7.27 -13.69 5.04
C VAL A 27 -7.23 -15.19 4.79
N ARG A 28 -6.11 -15.74 4.33
CA ARG A 28 -5.95 -17.19 4.18
C ARG A 28 -6.07 -17.89 5.52
N GLU A 29 -5.37 -17.43 6.55
CA GLU A 29 -5.42 -18.02 7.89
C GLU A 29 -6.82 -18.01 8.50
N ARG A 30 -7.60 -16.96 8.23
CA ARG A 30 -8.97 -16.81 8.77
C ARG A 30 -10.04 -17.55 7.99
N THR A 31 -9.81 -17.86 6.72
CA THR A 31 -10.85 -18.38 5.82
C THR A 31 -10.50 -19.70 5.15
N ASP A 32 -9.27 -20.17 5.31
CA ASP A 32 -8.66 -21.34 4.65
C ASP A 32 -8.86 -21.36 3.12
N SER A 33 -9.01 -20.18 2.51
CA SER A 33 -9.36 -20.03 1.09
C SER A 33 -8.34 -19.17 0.36
N PHE A 34 -7.60 -19.79 -0.58
CA PHE A 34 -6.66 -19.09 -1.45
C PHE A 34 -7.35 -18.06 -2.37
N ALA A 35 -8.57 -18.34 -2.84
CA ALA A 35 -9.31 -17.42 -3.69
C ALA A 35 -9.67 -16.13 -2.94
N LYS A 36 -10.15 -16.23 -1.69
CA LYS A 36 -10.46 -15.05 -0.86
C LYS A 36 -9.21 -14.23 -0.54
N ALA A 37 -8.11 -14.91 -0.21
CA ALA A 37 -6.82 -14.25 0.00
C ALA A 37 -6.36 -13.48 -1.25
N ALA A 38 -6.38 -14.11 -2.43
CA ALA A 38 -5.99 -13.48 -3.68
C ALA A 38 -6.85 -12.25 -4.01
N ILE A 39 -8.16 -12.33 -3.82
CA ILE A 39 -9.07 -11.18 -4.02
C ILE A 39 -8.73 -10.06 -3.05
N ALA A 40 -8.53 -10.35 -1.76
CA ALA A 40 -8.17 -9.34 -0.78
C ALA A 40 -6.83 -8.65 -1.11
N GLY A 41 -5.81 -9.43 -1.48
CA GLY A 41 -4.52 -8.91 -1.95
C GLY A 41 -4.66 -8.04 -3.20
N ALA A 42 -5.46 -8.47 -4.18
CA ALA A 42 -5.71 -7.72 -5.41
C ALA A 42 -6.41 -6.37 -5.15
N VAL A 43 -7.39 -6.33 -4.23
CA VAL A 43 -8.06 -5.09 -3.83
C VAL A 43 -7.07 -4.13 -3.19
N VAL A 44 -6.27 -4.59 -2.22
CA VAL A 44 -5.23 -3.77 -1.58
C VAL A 44 -4.22 -3.25 -2.59
N LEU A 45 -3.76 -4.10 -3.51
CA LEU A 45 -2.82 -3.72 -4.56
C LEU A 45 -3.43 -2.66 -5.50
N ALA A 46 -4.66 -2.86 -5.95
CA ALA A 46 -5.35 -1.93 -6.85
C ALA A 46 -5.53 -0.55 -6.20
N THR A 47 -5.98 -0.50 -4.94
CA THR A 47 -6.09 0.76 -4.19
C THR A 47 -4.72 1.42 -4.03
N SER A 48 -3.68 0.65 -3.75
CA SER A 48 -2.30 1.16 -3.62
C SER A 48 -1.80 1.77 -4.92
N LEU A 49 -2.08 1.15 -6.08
CA LEU A 49 -1.70 1.69 -7.38
C LEU A 49 -2.40 3.01 -7.67
N ILE A 50 -3.70 3.12 -7.36
CA ILE A 50 -4.46 4.37 -7.51
C ILE A 50 -3.81 5.49 -6.67
N VAL A 51 -3.52 5.21 -5.40
CA VAL A 51 -2.85 6.18 -4.51
C VAL A 51 -1.46 6.55 -5.03
N GLY A 52 -0.67 5.57 -5.48
CA GLY A 52 0.65 5.80 -6.07
C GLY A 52 0.60 6.73 -7.30
N VAL A 53 -0.36 6.52 -8.20
CA VAL A 53 -0.58 7.40 -9.35
C VAL A 53 -0.94 8.82 -8.89
N LEU A 54 -1.81 8.97 -7.89
CA LEU A 54 -2.16 10.28 -7.33
C LEU A 54 -0.95 10.98 -6.71
N MET A 55 -0.11 10.26 -5.94
CA MET A 55 1.11 10.79 -5.32
C MET A 55 2.10 11.34 -6.36
N VAL A 56 2.22 10.66 -7.50
CA VAL A 56 3.12 11.06 -8.58
C VAL A 56 2.59 12.30 -9.34
N THR A 57 1.27 12.48 -9.41
CA THR A 57 0.66 13.45 -10.33
C THR A 57 0.16 14.72 -9.65
N VAL A 58 -0.71 14.60 -8.63
CA VAL A 58 -1.52 15.73 -8.16
C VAL A 58 -1.56 15.88 -6.64
N LEU A 59 -1.06 14.92 -5.87
CA LEU A 59 -1.22 14.95 -4.42
C LEU A 59 -0.39 16.07 -3.78
N ALA A 60 -1.00 16.77 -2.82
CA ALA A 60 -0.31 17.79 -2.03
C ALA A 60 0.81 17.14 -1.18
N PRO A 61 1.91 17.86 -0.89
CA PRO A 61 3.06 17.29 -0.17
C PRO A 61 2.69 16.69 1.17
N TRP A 62 1.91 17.40 1.97
CA TRP A 62 1.51 16.94 3.31
C TRP A 62 0.68 15.65 3.25
N LEU A 63 -0.26 15.53 2.30
CA LEU A 63 -1.04 14.31 2.09
C LEU A 63 -0.15 13.14 1.70
N ALA A 64 0.79 13.35 0.77
CA ALA A 64 1.67 12.30 0.30
C ALA A 64 2.52 11.71 1.43
N TRP A 65 3.10 12.57 2.28
CA TRP A 65 3.85 12.11 3.44
C TRP A 65 2.97 11.46 4.50
N THR A 66 1.71 11.90 4.67
CA THR A 66 0.74 11.18 5.52
C THR A 66 0.53 9.74 5.05
N PHE A 67 0.36 9.51 3.74
CA PHE A 67 0.23 8.14 3.22
C PHE A 67 1.48 7.29 3.48
N VAL A 68 2.68 7.86 3.35
CA VAL A 68 3.93 7.14 3.67
C VAL A 68 3.96 6.73 5.14
N VAL A 69 3.65 7.65 6.06
CA VAL A 69 3.63 7.36 7.51
C VAL A 69 2.56 6.31 7.82
N VAL A 70 1.34 6.47 7.31
CA VAL A 70 0.25 5.51 7.53
C VAL A 70 0.62 4.13 7.00
N ALA A 71 1.17 4.03 5.79
CA ALA A 71 1.60 2.76 5.21
C ALA A 71 2.68 2.10 6.07
N GLY A 72 3.70 2.86 6.49
CA GLY A 72 4.78 2.36 7.34
C GLY A 72 4.28 1.88 8.71
N VAL A 73 3.41 2.66 9.37
CA VAL A 73 2.81 2.28 10.65
C VAL A 73 1.95 1.03 10.50
N THR A 74 1.13 0.96 9.46
CA THR A 74 0.23 -0.19 9.25
C THR A 74 1.02 -1.48 9.06
N VAL A 75 2.08 -1.45 8.27
CA VAL A 75 2.98 -2.60 8.08
C VAL A 75 3.68 -3.00 9.39
N THR A 76 3.97 -2.05 10.27
CA THR A 76 4.66 -2.33 11.55
C THR A 76 3.75 -3.00 12.59
N VAL A 77 2.43 -2.76 12.53
CA VAL A 77 1.46 -3.27 13.51
C VAL A 77 0.67 -4.49 13.04
N MET A 78 0.81 -4.88 11.77
CA MET A 78 0.23 -6.11 11.18
C MET A 78 1.06 -7.33 11.58
#